data_AF-A0A4Y3TWY7-F1
#
_entry.id   AF-A0A4Y3TWY7-F1
#
_cell.length_a   1.000
_cell.length_b   1.000
_cell.length_c   1.000
_cell.angle_alpha   90.00
_cell.angle_beta   90.00
_cell.angle_gamma   90.00
#
_symmetry.space_group_name_H-M   'P 1'
#
loop_
_entity.id
_entity.type
_entity.pdbx_description
1 polymer ?
#
loop_
_entity_poly.entity_id
_entity_poly.type
_entity_poly.pdbx_seq_one_letter_code
_entity_poly.pdbx_strand_id
1 'polypeptide(L)'
;MARLILSAERATLTHIDQHCYVNAEMMADFYPVQEITVTKLDQIREAVARYGERVALDRPRESFVITITVPRGQRRPTGFENAYRRGQLGTYAWTHDIFKHPLPMPGDYGVRMWGGRNRPFQLDKCTPLWPDETPDEFTHAAAGHMGLYGWLRATNARVQRLSQCTHTLLDVATVAELRAAYAARRHPLSVAQDALRASPQDLAA
;
A
#
# COMPACT_ATOMS: atom_id res chain seq x y z
N MET A 1 -1.12 16.80 -29.82
CA MET A 1 -1.79 15.62 -29.25
C MET A 1 -0.81 14.45 -29.34
N ALA A 2 -0.64 13.67 -28.28
CA ALA A 2 0.31 12.56 -28.21
C ALA A 2 -0.44 11.25 -28.01
N ARG A 3 -0.09 10.23 -28.79
CA ARG A 3 -0.53 8.84 -28.56
C ARG A 3 0.48 8.15 -27.66
N LEU A 4 0.01 7.49 -26.59
CA LEU A 4 0.82 6.75 -25.63
C LEU A 4 0.24 5.35 -25.43
N ILE A 5 1.07 4.42 -25.00
CA ILE A 5 0.67 3.05 -24.67
C ILE A 5 0.96 2.84 -23.19
N LEU A 6 -0.04 2.40 -22.44
CA LEU A 6 0.09 1.93 -21.07
C LEU A 6 0.21 0.41 -21.08
N SER A 7 1.20 -0.13 -20.37
CA SER A 7 1.33 -1.55 -20.07
C SER A 7 1.51 -1.75 -18.58
N ALA A 8 1.12 -2.92 -18.06
CA ALA A 8 1.42 -3.30 -16.68
C ALA A 8 2.41 -4.46 -16.68
N GLU A 9 3.37 -4.42 -15.76
CA GLU A 9 4.39 -5.46 -15.59
C GLU A 9 4.48 -5.79 -14.10
N ARG A 10 4.64 -7.09 -13.76
CA ARG A 10 4.84 -7.49 -12.37
C ARG A 10 6.10 -6.82 -11.85
N ALA A 11 5.98 -6.13 -10.73
CA ALA A 11 7.11 -5.42 -10.17
C ALA A 11 6.96 -5.20 -8.68
N THR A 12 8.08 -5.19 -7.96
CA THR A 12 8.18 -4.78 -6.56
C THR A 12 9.18 -3.64 -6.44
N LEU A 13 8.99 -2.79 -5.42
CA LEU A 13 9.91 -1.70 -5.12
C LEU A 13 10.67 -2.06 -3.83
N THR A 14 11.96 -2.34 -3.94
CA THR A 14 12.78 -2.73 -2.80
C THR A 14 13.59 -1.55 -2.28
N HIS A 15 13.42 -1.24 -1.00
CA HIS A 15 14.17 -0.24 -0.27
C HIS A 15 15.36 -0.89 0.45
N ILE A 16 16.56 -0.38 0.19
CA ILE A 16 17.82 -0.77 0.83
C ILE A 16 18.51 0.52 1.27
N ASP A 17 18.59 0.75 2.58
CA ASP A 17 19.15 1.98 3.16
C ASP A 17 18.50 3.24 2.54
N GLN A 18 19.28 4.08 1.84
CA GLN A 18 18.80 5.28 1.14
C GLN A 18 18.44 5.02 -0.33
N HIS A 19 18.60 3.79 -0.80
CA HIS A 19 18.37 3.41 -2.19
C HIS A 19 17.06 2.64 -2.38
N CYS A 20 16.54 2.75 -3.60
CA CYS A 20 15.28 2.17 -3.99
C CYS A 20 15.45 1.56 -5.39
N TYR A 21 15.10 0.29 -5.55
CA TYR A 21 15.23 -0.43 -6.81
C TYR A 21 13.89 -1.04 -7.20
N VAL A 22 13.56 -0.96 -8.49
CA VAL A 22 12.40 -1.65 -9.06
C VAL A 22 12.87 -3.02 -9.52
N ASN A 23 12.31 -4.08 -8.94
CA ASN A 23 12.48 -5.43 -9.45
C ASN A 23 11.26 -5.73 -10.32
N ALA A 24 11.40 -5.56 -11.63
CA ALA A 24 10.34 -5.85 -12.60
C ALA A 24 10.60 -7.20 -13.29
N GLU A 25 9.58 -8.03 -13.33
CA GLU A 25 9.52 -9.22 -14.18
C GLU A 25 8.87 -8.78 -15.50
N MET A 26 9.67 -8.65 -16.55
CA MET A 26 9.14 -8.39 -17.89
C MET A 26 8.35 -9.61 -18.37
N MET A 27 7.02 -9.51 -18.30
CA MET A 27 6.09 -10.51 -18.80
C MET A 27 5.26 -9.91 -19.92
N ALA A 28 5.39 -10.43 -21.14
CA ALA A 28 4.72 -9.91 -22.32
C ALA A 28 3.19 -9.89 -22.20
N ASP A 29 2.61 -10.80 -21.41
CA ASP A 29 1.16 -11.04 -21.33
C ASP A 29 0.57 -10.80 -19.93
N PHE A 30 1.21 -9.97 -19.09
CA PHE A 30 0.69 -9.75 -17.73
C PHE A 30 -0.72 -9.14 -17.75
N TYR A 31 -0.95 -8.12 -18.57
CA TYR A 31 -2.26 -7.49 -18.74
C TYR A 31 -2.37 -6.79 -20.12
N PRO A 32 -3.56 -6.74 -20.75
CA PRO A 32 -3.73 -6.09 -22.05
C PRO A 32 -3.31 -4.61 -22.03
N VAL A 33 -2.50 -4.21 -23.01
CA VAL A 33 -2.08 -2.82 -23.16
C VAL A 33 -3.25 -1.89 -23.46
N GLN A 34 -3.14 -0.62 -23.07
CA GLN A 34 -4.12 0.41 -23.40
C GLN A 34 -3.46 1.55 -24.18
N GLU A 35 -3.99 1.84 -25.37
CA GLU A 35 -3.68 3.08 -26.07
C GLU A 35 -4.48 4.24 -25.50
N ILE A 36 -3.80 5.37 -25.29
CA ILE A 36 -4.42 6.63 -24.87
C ILE A 36 -3.96 7.77 -25.76
N THR A 37 -4.82 8.78 -25.85
CA THR A 37 -4.54 10.01 -26.60
C THR A 37 -4.67 11.19 -25.65
N VAL A 38 -3.59 11.95 -25.49
CA VAL A 38 -3.48 13.00 -24.46
C VAL A 38 -2.84 14.28 -25.00
N THR A 39 -3.10 15.39 -24.33
CA THR A 39 -2.46 16.68 -24.59
C THR A 39 -1.75 17.25 -23.36
N LYS A 40 -2.12 16.83 -22.15
CA LYS A 40 -1.60 17.35 -20.87
C LYS A 40 -1.23 16.22 -19.90
N LEU A 41 -0.45 16.56 -18.88
CA LEU A 41 0.02 15.60 -17.86
C LEU A 41 -1.11 15.03 -17.01
N ASP A 42 -2.13 15.82 -16.67
CA ASP A 42 -3.24 15.35 -15.83
C ASP A 42 -4.03 14.22 -16.50
N GLN A 43 -4.21 14.30 -17.82
CA GLN A 43 -4.84 13.24 -18.60
C GLN A 43 -4.05 11.93 -18.56
N ILE A 44 -2.71 12.01 -18.46
CA ILE A 44 -1.87 10.82 -18.27
C ILE A 44 -2.09 10.25 -16.88
N ARG A 45 -2.09 11.08 -15.83
CA ARG A 45 -2.31 10.63 -14.44
C ARG A 45 -3.66 9.94 -14.28
N GLU A 46 -4.73 10.54 -14.82
CA GLU A 46 -6.07 9.95 -14.81
C GLU A 46 -6.14 8.64 -15.61
N ALA A 47 -5.44 8.55 -16.73
CA ALA A 47 -5.38 7.32 -17.52
C ALA A 47 -4.62 6.21 -16.78
N VAL A 48 -3.47 6.54 -16.17
CA VAL A 48 -2.67 5.62 -15.35
C VAL A 48 -3.48 5.12 -14.16
N ALA A 49 -4.15 6.01 -13.42
CA ALA A 49 -5.02 5.65 -12.30
C ALA A 49 -6.11 4.67 -12.72
N ARG A 50 -6.91 5.00 -13.74
CA ARG A 50 -8.00 4.14 -14.23
C ARG A 50 -7.50 2.81 -14.80
N TYR A 51 -6.36 2.81 -15.49
CA TYR A 51 -5.77 1.58 -16.01
C TYR A 51 -5.33 0.66 -14.86
N GLY A 52 -4.59 1.20 -13.88
CA GLY A 52 -4.14 0.41 -12.73
C GLY A 52 -5.27 -0.05 -11.81
N GLU A 53 -6.35 0.72 -11.66
CA GLU A 53 -7.56 0.26 -10.97
C GLU A 53 -8.15 -1.00 -11.62
N ARG A 54 -8.24 -1.04 -12.96
CA ARG A 54 -8.72 -2.25 -13.67
C ARG A 54 -7.77 -3.43 -13.53
N VAL A 55 -6.47 -3.20 -13.66
CA VAL A 55 -5.45 -4.23 -13.43
C VAL A 55 -5.60 -4.81 -12.01
N ALA A 56 -5.76 -3.95 -11.00
CA ALA A 56 -5.89 -4.37 -9.61
C ALA A 56 -7.21 -5.11 -9.31
N LEU A 57 -8.29 -4.79 -10.04
CA LEU A 57 -9.56 -5.52 -9.97
C LEU A 57 -9.44 -6.93 -10.58
N ASP A 58 -8.81 -7.05 -11.75
CA ASP A 58 -8.71 -8.32 -12.48
C ASP A 58 -7.59 -9.22 -11.93
N ARG A 59 -6.55 -8.62 -11.35
CA ARG A 59 -5.39 -9.30 -10.75
C ARG A 59 -5.23 -8.85 -9.30
N PRO A 60 -6.18 -9.22 -8.42
CA PRO A 60 -6.10 -8.84 -7.02
C PRO A 60 -4.83 -9.42 -6.40
N ARG A 61 -4.22 -8.66 -5.49
CA ARG A 61 -3.03 -9.05 -4.73
C ARG A 61 -1.71 -9.10 -5.51
N GLU A 62 -1.72 -8.90 -6.82
CA GLU A 62 -0.50 -8.79 -7.62
C GLU A 62 0.13 -7.41 -7.48
N SER A 63 1.45 -7.40 -7.47
CA SER A 63 2.26 -6.19 -7.42
C SER A 63 2.74 -5.85 -8.82
N PHE A 64 2.47 -4.63 -9.28
CA PHE A 64 2.80 -4.24 -10.65
C PHE A 64 3.16 -2.75 -10.77
N VAL A 65 3.95 -2.45 -11.80
CA VAL A 65 4.24 -1.09 -12.27
C VAL A 65 3.50 -0.87 -13.59
N ILE A 66 3.11 0.39 -13.85
CA ILE A 66 2.61 0.79 -15.16
C ILE A 66 3.74 1.45 -15.94
N THR A 67 4.08 0.88 -17.09
CA THR A 67 5.03 1.46 -18.03
C THR A 67 4.28 2.34 -19.04
N ILE A 68 4.85 3.50 -19.37
CA ILE A 68 4.30 4.40 -20.39
C ILE A 68 5.23 4.42 -21.59
N THR A 69 4.80 3.78 -22.67
CA THR A 69 5.53 3.74 -23.92
C THR A 69 5.05 4.85 -24.86
N VAL A 70 6.01 5.58 -25.44
CA VAL A 70 5.75 6.62 -26.43
C VAL A 70 6.15 6.05 -27.79
N PRO A 71 5.18 5.82 -28.72
CA PRO A 71 5.48 5.30 -30.05
C PRO A 71 6.49 6.18 -30.80
N ARG A 72 7.28 5.55 -31.68
CA ARG A 72 8.28 6.25 -32.49
C ARG A 72 7.61 7.36 -33.31
N GLY A 73 8.23 8.55 -33.32
CA GLY A 73 7.71 9.72 -34.03
C GLY A 73 6.65 10.54 -33.28
N GLN A 74 6.17 10.08 -32.11
CA GLN A 74 5.28 10.88 -31.27
C GLN A 74 6.07 11.85 -30.37
N ARG A 75 5.56 13.08 -30.24
CA ARG A 75 6.12 14.06 -29.29
C ARG A 75 5.49 13.86 -27.91
N ARG A 76 6.34 13.69 -26.89
CA ARG A 76 5.91 13.63 -25.48
C ARG A 76 5.25 14.96 -25.07
N PRO A 77 4.16 14.93 -24.26
CA PRO A 77 3.60 16.15 -23.71
C PRO A 77 4.63 16.96 -22.91
N THR A 78 4.48 18.28 -22.88
CA THR A 78 5.37 19.17 -22.12
C THR A 78 5.45 18.74 -20.66
N GLY A 79 6.68 18.64 -20.12
CA GLY A 79 6.92 18.24 -18.74
C GLY A 79 6.87 16.73 -18.45
N PHE A 80 6.59 15.89 -19.46
CA PHE A 80 6.48 14.44 -19.29
C PHE A 80 7.72 13.82 -18.63
N GLU A 81 8.92 14.11 -19.14
CA GLU A 81 10.17 13.54 -18.60
C GLU A 81 10.36 13.86 -17.12
N ASN A 82 10.10 15.10 -16.73
CA ASN A 82 10.25 15.53 -15.35
C ASN A 82 9.20 14.87 -14.45
N ALA A 83 7.95 14.78 -14.91
CA ALA A 83 6.88 14.12 -14.18
C ALA A 83 7.14 12.61 -14.02
N TYR A 84 7.60 11.95 -15.09
CA TYR A 84 7.96 10.54 -15.08
C TYR A 84 9.11 10.27 -14.09
N ARG A 85 10.21 11.03 -14.21
CA ARG A 85 11.40 10.87 -13.36
C ARG A 85 11.12 11.16 -11.88
N ARG A 86 10.18 12.06 -11.59
CA ARG A 86 9.74 12.39 -10.21
C ARG A 86 8.63 11.46 -9.69
N GLY A 87 8.21 10.44 -10.44
CA GLY A 87 7.14 9.53 -10.03
C GLY A 87 5.75 10.17 -9.98
N GLN A 88 5.57 11.36 -10.56
CA GLN A 88 4.33 12.16 -10.47
C GLN A 88 3.23 11.69 -11.42
N LEU A 89 3.47 10.62 -12.18
CA LEU A 89 2.48 10.01 -13.08
C LEU A 89 1.72 8.85 -12.41
N GLY A 90 2.11 8.45 -11.19
CA GLY A 90 1.43 7.39 -10.44
C GLY A 90 1.79 5.97 -10.87
N THR A 91 2.80 5.78 -11.72
CA THR A 91 3.18 4.49 -12.31
C THR A 91 3.53 3.40 -11.27
N TYR A 92 3.94 3.80 -10.07
CA TYR A 92 4.33 2.92 -8.96
C TYR A 92 3.24 2.77 -7.88
N ALA A 93 2.03 3.28 -8.08
CA ALA A 93 1.01 3.30 -7.03
C ALA A 93 0.58 1.89 -6.57
N TRP A 94 0.82 0.85 -7.38
CA TRP A 94 0.45 -0.54 -7.13
C TRP A 94 1.64 -1.46 -6.85
N THR A 95 2.87 -0.93 -6.76
CA THR A 95 4.04 -1.76 -6.42
C THR A 95 4.18 -1.91 -4.92
N HIS A 96 4.27 -3.15 -4.42
CA HIS A 96 4.65 -3.44 -3.04
C HIS A 96 6.02 -2.83 -2.70
N ASP A 97 6.05 -1.97 -1.69
CA ASP A 97 7.29 -1.38 -1.14
C ASP A 97 7.86 -2.31 -0.07
N ILE A 98 8.92 -3.03 -0.40
CA ILE A 98 9.57 -4.00 0.47
C ILE A 98 10.80 -3.36 1.10
N PHE A 99 10.83 -3.30 2.44
CA PHE A 99 12.04 -2.92 3.17
C PHE A 99 12.95 -4.14 3.33
N LYS A 100 14.17 -4.08 2.80
CA LYS A 100 15.15 -5.18 2.92
C LYS A 100 15.59 -5.41 4.37
N HIS A 101 15.65 -4.33 5.14
CA HIS A 101 15.84 -4.34 6.59
C HIS A 101 14.52 -3.89 7.22
N PRO A 102 13.67 -4.83 7.70
CA PRO A 102 12.40 -4.48 8.33
C PRO A 102 12.61 -3.52 9.49
N LEU A 103 11.67 -2.59 9.69
CA LEU A 103 11.72 -1.67 10.82
C LEU A 103 11.66 -2.49 12.13
N PRO A 104 12.70 -2.48 12.98
CA PRO A 104 12.80 -3.41 14.08
C PRO A 104 11.81 -3.08 15.21
N MET A 105 11.38 -4.12 15.93
CA MET A 105 10.69 -4.03 17.21
C MET A 105 11.28 -5.07 18.17
N PRO A 106 11.64 -4.71 19.41
CA PRO A 106 12.17 -5.68 20.37
C PRO A 106 11.19 -6.83 20.62
N GLY A 107 11.65 -8.07 20.44
CA GLY A 107 10.90 -9.28 20.79
C GLY A 107 9.76 -9.67 19.85
N ASP A 108 9.68 -9.11 18.64
CA ASP A 108 8.63 -9.46 17.67
C ASP A 108 9.11 -9.28 16.20
N TYR A 109 8.23 -9.52 15.23
CA TYR A 109 8.49 -9.25 13.82
C TYR A 109 8.60 -7.75 13.56
N GLY A 110 9.61 -7.34 12.80
CA GLY A 110 9.72 -5.97 12.31
C GLY A 110 8.69 -5.66 11.21
N VAL A 111 8.48 -4.39 10.86
CA VAL A 111 7.61 -4.06 9.72
C VAL A 111 8.37 -4.18 8.41
N ARG A 112 7.93 -5.10 7.55
CA ARG A 112 8.50 -5.34 6.21
C ARG A 112 7.88 -4.45 5.13
N MET A 113 6.59 -4.10 5.26
CA MET A 113 5.89 -3.17 4.37
C MET A 113 4.89 -2.34 5.19
N TRP A 114 4.98 -1.01 5.14
CA TRP A 114 3.99 -0.15 5.81
C TRP A 114 2.64 -0.15 5.08
N GLY A 115 2.64 -0.48 3.79
CA GLY A 115 1.48 -0.36 2.92
C GLY A 115 1.09 1.09 2.65
N GLY A 116 0.22 1.28 1.67
CA GLY A 116 -0.33 2.57 1.27
C GLY A 116 -1.79 2.38 0.91
N ARG A 117 -2.43 3.39 0.29
CA ARG A 117 -3.85 3.27 -0.08
C ARG A 117 -4.12 2.00 -0.89
N ASN A 118 -3.25 1.73 -1.86
CA ASN A 118 -3.39 0.60 -2.79
C ASN A 118 -2.43 -0.57 -2.46
N ARG A 119 -1.81 -0.60 -1.27
CA ARG A 119 -0.74 -1.56 -0.98
C ARG A 119 -0.89 -2.15 0.43
N PRO A 120 -0.75 -3.47 0.59
CA PRO A 120 -1.00 -4.13 1.87
C PRO A 120 0.09 -3.81 2.89
N PHE A 121 -0.25 -3.89 4.17
CA PHE A 121 0.70 -3.90 5.27
C PHE A 121 1.24 -5.32 5.50
N GLN A 122 2.49 -5.43 5.93
CA GLN A 122 3.14 -6.71 6.19
C GLN A 122 4.17 -6.61 7.33
N LEU A 123 4.04 -7.49 8.32
CA LEU A 123 5.10 -7.81 9.27
C LEU A 123 6.12 -8.76 8.64
N ASP A 124 7.38 -8.68 9.08
CA ASP A 124 8.44 -9.54 8.59
C ASP A 124 8.06 -11.02 8.74
N LYS A 125 8.39 -11.82 7.71
CA LYS A 125 8.06 -13.25 7.60
C LYS A 125 6.56 -13.62 7.64
N CYS A 126 5.65 -12.65 7.77
CA CYS A 126 4.20 -12.88 7.68
C CYS A 126 3.70 -12.70 6.24
N THR A 127 2.53 -13.26 5.91
CA THR A 127 1.83 -12.93 4.66
C THR A 127 1.31 -11.49 4.70
N PRO A 128 1.31 -10.74 3.58
CA PRO A 128 0.68 -9.42 3.54
C PRO A 128 -0.81 -9.52 3.87
N LEU A 129 -1.31 -8.55 4.63
CA LEU A 129 -2.70 -8.51 5.07
C LEU A 129 -3.54 -7.74 4.05
N TRP A 130 -4.50 -8.43 3.45
CA TRP A 130 -5.46 -7.91 2.48
C TRP A 130 -6.85 -7.87 3.10
N PRO A 131 -7.71 -6.91 2.71
CA PRO A 131 -9.12 -6.98 3.01
C PRO A 131 -9.70 -8.33 2.58
N ASP A 132 -10.45 -8.96 3.49
CA ASP A 132 -11.20 -10.17 3.20
C ASP A 132 -12.42 -9.83 2.31
N GLU A 133 -12.99 -10.82 1.61
CA GLU A 133 -14.21 -10.61 0.81
C GLU A 133 -15.40 -10.19 1.67
N THR A 134 -15.44 -10.71 2.90
CA THR A 134 -16.44 -10.33 3.90
C THR A 134 -15.90 -9.18 4.73
N PRO A 135 -16.59 -8.02 4.76
CA PRO A 135 -16.20 -6.90 5.62
C PRO A 135 -16.17 -7.28 7.10
N ASP A 136 -15.15 -6.79 7.79
CA ASP A 136 -14.98 -6.90 9.23
C ASP A 136 -15.05 -5.51 9.91
N GLU A 137 -14.83 -5.46 11.23
CA GLU A 137 -14.85 -4.23 12.02
C GLU A 137 -13.81 -3.18 11.57
N PHE A 138 -12.74 -3.58 10.89
CA PHE A 138 -11.68 -2.68 10.42
C PHE A 138 -11.90 -2.18 8.99
N THR A 139 -12.78 -2.82 8.22
CA THR A 139 -13.04 -2.48 6.84
C THR A 139 -13.52 -1.03 6.69
N HIS A 140 -14.46 -0.60 7.55
CA HIS A 140 -14.97 0.77 7.52
C HIS A 140 -13.94 1.77 8.07
N ALA A 141 -13.21 1.41 9.12
CA ALA A 141 -12.15 2.24 9.71
C ALA A 141 -11.02 2.53 8.71
N ALA A 142 -10.67 1.53 7.88
CA ALA A 142 -9.65 1.64 6.85
C ALA A 142 -10.10 2.46 5.63
N ALA A 143 -11.40 2.61 5.38
CA ALA A 143 -11.95 3.40 4.26
C ALA A 143 -11.30 3.09 2.90
N GLY A 144 -11.10 1.81 2.61
CA GLY A 144 -10.45 1.33 1.38
C GLY A 144 -8.93 1.50 1.33
N HIS A 145 -8.29 1.94 2.42
CA HIS A 145 -6.83 2.02 2.51
C HIS A 145 -6.23 0.69 2.96
N MET A 146 -5.66 -0.08 2.02
CA MET A 146 -5.19 -1.46 2.29
C MET A 146 -4.06 -1.53 3.33
N GLY A 147 -3.12 -0.58 3.33
CA GLY A 147 -2.06 -0.52 4.34
C GLY A 147 -2.59 -0.33 5.75
N LEU A 148 -3.48 0.66 5.95
CA LEU A 148 -4.15 0.91 7.22
C LEU A 148 -4.96 -0.30 7.67
N TYR A 149 -5.72 -0.96 6.79
CA TYR A 149 -6.45 -2.17 7.11
C TYR A 149 -5.54 -3.26 7.71
N GLY A 150 -4.45 -3.60 7.02
CA GLY A 150 -3.54 -4.63 7.50
C GLY A 150 -2.84 -4.23 8.80
N TRP A 151 -2.51 -2.95 8.96
CA TRP A 151 -1.92 -2.44 10.20
C TRP A 151 -2.91 -2.53 11.39
N LEU A 152 -4.20 -2.22 11.17
CA LEU A 152 -5.25 -2.36 12.17
C LEU A 152 -5.42 -3.81 12.61
N ARG A 153 -5.48 -4.75 11.66
CA ARG A 153 -5.56 -6.20 11.95
C ARG A 153 -4.34 -6.69 12.76
N ALA A 154 -3.13 -6.28 12.39
CA ALA A 154 -1.92 -6.63 13.13
C ALA A 154 -1.91 -6.06 14.56
N THR A 155 -2.40 -4.83 14.72
CA THR A 155 -2.53 -4.16 16.02
C THR A 155 -3.57 -4.87 16.89
N ASN A 156 -4.72 -5.22 16.32
CA ASN A 156 -5.79 -5.94 17.02
C ASN A 156 -5.36 -7.32 17.49
N ALA A 157 -4.68 -8.10 16.63
CA ALA A 157 -4.15 -9.40 17.00
C ALA A 157 -3.21 -9.31 18.21
N ARG A 158 -2.46 -8.20 18.34
CA ARG A 158 -1.62 -7.95 19.51
C ARG A 158 -2.43 -7.56 20.75
N VAL A 159 -3.46 -6.71 20.61
CA VAL A 159 -4.37 -6.36 21.72
C VAL A 159 -5.04 -7.62 22.28
N GLN A 160 -5.60 -8.47 21.41
CA GLN A 160 -6.24 -9.72 21.82
C GLN A 160 -5.24 -10.64 22.53
N ARG A 161 -4.00 -10.76 22.04
CA ARG A 161 -2.98 -11.56 22.71
C ARG A 161 -2.63 -11.03 24.11
N LEU A 162 -2.45 -9.72 24.24
CA LEU A 162 -2.06 -9.09 25.52
C LEU A 162 -3.19 -9.09 26.55
N SER A 163 -4.45 -9.01 26.09
CA SER A 163 -5.65 -9.02 26.91
C SER A 163 -6.25 -10.42 27.12
N GLN A 164 -5.63 -11.48 26.60
CA GLN A 164 -6.21 -12.83 26.60
C GLN A 164 -7.63 -12.87 26.00
N CYS A 165 -7.81 -12.10 24.92
CA CYS A 165 -9.05 -11.94 24.16
C CYS A 165 -10.20 -11.25 24.92
N THR A 166 -9.94 -10.56 26.05
CA THR A 166 -10.99 -9.75 26.72
C THR A 166 -11.30 -8.45 25.99
N HIS A 167 -10.36 -7.92 25.20
CA HIS A 167 -10.53 -6.68 24.45
C HIS A 167 -10.17 -6.83 22.98
N THR A 168 -10.87 -6.08 22.15
CA THR A 168 -10.50 -5.75 20.77
C THR A 168 -9.82 -4.38 20.74
N LEU A 169 -9.18 -4.06 19.63
CA LEU A 169 -8.54 -2.76 19.41
C LEU A 169 -9.52 -1.59 19.52
N LEU A 170 -10.74 -1.77 19.02
CA LEU A 170 -11.75 -0.71 19.01
C LEU A 170 -12.41 -0.50 20.38
N ASP A 171 -12.22 -1.43 21.32
CA ASP A 171 -12.64 -1.23 22.72
C ASP A 171 -11.71 -0.28 23.47
N VAL A 172 -10.45 -0.16 23.03
CA VAL A 172 -9.37 0.53 23.76
C VAL A 172 -8.76 1.72 23.02
N ALA A 173 -9.19 1.98 21.78
CA ALA A 173 -8.70 3.09 20.97
C ALA A 173 -9.72 3.57 19.94
N THR A 174 -9.75 4.87 19.67
CA THR A 174 -10.63 5.46 18.65
C THR A 174 -10.03 5.35 17.24
N VAL A 175 -10.89 5.33 16.21
CA VAL A 175 -10.44 5.32 14.80
C VAL A 175 -9.56 6.53 14.45
N ALA A 176 -9.82 7.70 15.06
CA ALA A 176 -9.02 8.90 14.83
C ALA A 176 -7.58 8.75 15.35
N GLU A 177 -7.41 8.22 16.56
CA GLU A 177 -6.09 7.95 17.15
C GLU A 177 -5.31 6.91 16.34
N LEU A 178 -5.99 5.85 15.89
CA LEU A 178 -5.37 4.80 15.08
C LEU A 178 -4.91 5.33 13.72
N ARG A 179 -5.70 6.19 13.07
CA ARG A 179 -5.29 6.86 11.82
C ARG A 179 -4.08 7.77 12.03
N ALA A 180 -4.07 8.53 13.12
CA ALA A 180 -2.93 9.40 13.47
C ALA A 180 -1.67 8.57 13.74
N ALA A 181 -1.79 7.45 14.46
CA ALA A 181 -0.67 6.55 14.75
C ALA A 181 -0.10 5.90 13.48
N TYR A 182 -0.97 5.47 12.55
CA TYR A 182 -0.54 4.92 11.26
C TYR A 182 0.19 5.97 10.40
N ALA A 183 -0.35 7.20 10.34
CA ALA A 183 0.27 8.31 9.63
C ALA A 183 1.65 8.69 10.20
N ALA A 184 1.79 8.62 11.53
CA ALA A 184 3.06 8.79 12.24
C ALA A 184 4.01 7.57 12.15
N ARG A 185 3.63 6.54 11.39
CA ARG A 185 4.39 5.29 11.21
C ARG A 185 4.74 4.59 12.54
N ARG A 186 3.81 4.63 13.50
CA ARG A 186 3.99 3.94 14.79
C ARG A 186 3.85 2.43 14.64
N HIS A 187 4.78 1.67 15.22
CA HIS A 187 4.75 0.21 15.18
C HIS A 187 3.44 -0.33 15.76
N PRO A 188 2.70 -1.23 15.08
CA PRO A 188 1.38 -1.70 15.53
C PRO A 188 1.43 -2.27 16.96
N LEU A 189 2.50 -2.98 17.29
CA LEU A 189 2.65 -3.59 18.62
C LEU A 189 2.86 -2.58 19.75
N SER A 190 3.58 -1.48 19.48
CA SER A 190 3.74 -0.40 20.45
C SER A 190 2.40 0.29 20.68
N VAL A 191 1.62 0.51 19.61
CA VAL A 191 0.28 1.11 19.73
C VAL A 191 -0.66 0.20 20.54
N ALA A 192 -0.65 -1.10 20.30
CA ALA A 192 -1.44 -2.06 21.07
C ALA A 192 -1.09 -2.03 22.57
N GLN A 193 0.20 -1.94 22.92
CA GLN A 193 0.65 -1.84 24.31
C GLN A 193 0.20 -0.54 24.98
N ASP A 194 0.35 0.59 24.28
CA ASP A 194 -0.02 1.90 24.81
C ASP A 194 -1.53 2.04 24.98
N ALA A 195 -2.32 1.52 24.02
CA ALA A 195 -3.78 1.54 24.10
C ALA A 195 -4.29 0.77 25.32
N LEU A 196 -3.75 -0.44 25.57
CA LEU A 196 -4.13 -1.23 26.76
C LEU A 196 -3.72 -0.57 28.08
N ARG A 197 -2.57 0.14 28.13
CA ARG A 197 -2.14 0.87 29.33
C ARG A 197 -2.98 2.10 29.61
N ALA A 198 -3.44 2.78 28.56
CA ALA A 198 -4.29 3.96 28.66
C ALA A 198 -5.76 3.60 28.92
N SER A 199 -6.15 2.35 28.68
CA SER A 199 -7.50 1.85 28.93
C SER A 199 -7.84 1.94 30.43
N PRO A 200 -9.03 2.42 30.81
CA PRO A 200 -9.47 2.46 32.20
C PRO A 200 -9.38 1.06 32.84
N GLN A 201 -8.90 0.98 34.09
CA GLN A 201 -8.77 -0.27 34.84
C GLN A 201 -10.11 -1.00 35.08
N ASP A 202 -11.25 -0.35 34.82
CA ASP A 202 -12.61 -0.90 34.99
C ASP A 202 -13.02 -1.94 33.94
N LEU A 203 -12.14 -2.24 32.99
CA LEU A 203 -12.31 -3.33 32.03
C LEU A 203 -11.80 -4.70 32.56
N ALA A 204 -11.42 -4.76 33.83
CA ALA A 204 -10.93 -5.96 34.53
C ALA A 204 -12.00 -6.66 35.42
N ALA A 205 -13.29 -6.55 35.07
CA ALA A 205 -14.38 -7.24 35.76
C ALA A 205 -14.97 -8.37 34.91
#